data_AF-A0A7X1GWE9-F1
#
_entry.id   AF-A0A7X1GWE9-F1
#
_cell.length_a   1.000
_cell.length_b   1.000
_cell.length_c   1.000
_cell.angle_alpha   90.00
_cell.angle_beta   90.00
_cell.angle_gamma   90.00
#
_symmetry.space_group_name_H-M   'P 1'
#
loop_
_entity.id
_entity.type
_entity.pdbx_description
1 polymer ?
#
loop_
_entity_poly.entity_id
_entity_poly.type
_entity_poly.pdbx_seq_one_letter_code
_entity_poly.pdbx_strand_id
1 'polypeptide(L)'
;MANTLMSGFWRYMLAVPPFLWEKQIHKARLRITNNLSFMTASHRRVHHFVVRELPREGRPLSAAFIAEELHIREAQVVAILEELETHMTFLFRNETGAVIWAYPLTTAPTPHRITFTSGEQLYAA
;
A
#
# COMPACT_ATOMS: atom_id res chain seq x y z
N MET A 1 -21.98 18.40 -0.20
CA MET A 1 -22.48 17.30 0.66
C MET A 1 -21.87 17.50 2.03
N ALA A 2 -22.66 17.50 3.11
CA ALA A 2 -22.12 17.66 4.46
C ALA A 2 -21.44 16.36 4.91
N ASN A 3 -20.17 16.42 5.31
CA ASN A 3 -19.44 15.27 5.84
C ASN A 3 -20.10 14.80 7.15
N THR A 4 -20.82 13.69 7.09
CA THR A 4 -21.50 13.09 8.25
C THR A 4 -20.78 11.79 8.60
N LEU A 5 -20.09 11.75 9.74
CA LEU A 5 -19.55 10.52 10.29
C LEU A 5 -20.68 9.79 11.04
N MET A 6 -20.87 8.51 10.79
CA MET A 6 -21.87 7.69 11.49
C MET A 6 -21.18 6.59 12.28
N SER A 7 -21.68 6.29 13.47
CA SER A 7 -21.18 5.22 14.33
C SER A 7 -22.30 4.22 14.62
N GLY A 8 -21.98 2.93 14.52
CA GLY A 8 -22.89 1.84 14.82
C GLY A 8 -22.89 1.53 16.31
N PHE A 9 -24.06 1.60 16.94
CA PHE A 9 -24.33 1.07 18.27
C PHE A 9 -25.38 -0.04 18.16
N TRP A 10 -24.90 -1.28 18.08
CA TRP A 10 -25.70 -2.49 17.90
C TRP A 10 -26.62 -2.43 16.67
N ARG A 11 -27.92 -2.26 16.85
CA ARG A 11 -28.92 -2.17 15.76
C ARG A 11 -29.15 -0.74 15.24
N TYR A 12 -28.45 0.26 15.77
CA TYR A 12 -28.66 1.67 15.43
C TYR A 12 -27.41 2.30 14.81
N MET A 13 -27.62 3.17 13.83
CA MET A 13 -26.59 4.10 13.34
C MET A 13 -26.90 5.51 13.82
N LEU A 14 -25.96 6.11 14.54
CA LEU A 14 -26.08 7.47 15.04
C LEU A 14 -25.07 8.36 14.34
N ALA A 15 -25.50 9.56 13.95
CA ALA A 15 -24.58 10.59 13.46
C ALA A 15 -23.68 11.04 14.63
N VAL A 16 -22.37 10.98 14.42
CA VAL A 16 -21.39 11.47 15.39
C VAL A 16 -21.34 12.98 15.26
N PRO A 17 -21.59 13.75 16.34
CA PRO A 17 -21.50 15.20 16.30
C PRO A 17 -20.12 15.68 15.80
N PRO A 18 -20.06 16.68 14.90
CA PRO A 18 -18.81 17.16 14.29
C PRO A 18 -17.67 17.42 15.29
N PHE A 19 -17.96 18.09 16.40
CA PHE A 19 -16.95 18.43 17.42
C PHE A 19 -16.27 17.22 18.09
N LEU A 20 -16.90 16.04 18.08
CA LEU A 20 -16.35 14.80 18.65
C LEU A 20 -15.36 14.13 17.70
N TRP A 21 -15.64 14.11 16.39
CA TRP A 21 -14.80 13.42 15.42
C TRP A 21 -13.82 14.34 14.69
N GLU A 22 -14.11 15.62 14.50
CA GLU A 22 -13.20 16.56 13.82
C GLU A 22 -11.84 16.63 14.51
N LYS A 23 -11.82 16.70 15.85
CA LYS A 23 -10.57 16.68 16.62
C LYS A 23 -9.83 15.34 16.47
N GLN A 24 -10.55 14.23 16.41
CA GLN A 24 -9.94 12.91 16.22
C GLN A 24 -9.38 12.75 14.81
N ILE A 25 -10.10 13.21 13.78
CA ILE A 25 -9.62 13.22 12.40
C ILE A 25 -8.40 14.14 12.26
N HIS A 26 -8.41 15.32 12.89
CA HIS A 26 -7.26 16.21 12.83
C HIS A 26 -6.01 15.59 13.49
N LYS A 27 -6.18 14.92 14.65
CA LYS A 27 -5.10 14.16 15.30
C LYS A 27 -4.65 12.97 14.46
N ALA A 28 -5.57 12.21 13.88
CA ALA A 28 -5.28 11.08 13.02
C ALA A 28 -4.52 11.52 11.76
N ARG A 29 -4.94 12.63 11.14
CA ARG A 29 -4.26 13.23 9.99
C ARG A 29 -2.83 13.63 10.33
N LEU A 30 -2.60 14.29 11.47
CA LEU A 30 -1.24 14.63 11.92
C LEU A 30 -0.38 13.39 12.13
N ARG A 31 -0.95 12.35 12.75
CA ARG A 31 -0.27 11.07 12.97
C ARG A 31 0.11 10.38 11.65
N ILE A 32 -0.84 10.30 10.71
CA ILE A 32 -0.62 9.73 9.38
C ILE A 32 0.40 10.55 8.61
N THR A 33 0.30 11.88 8.66
CA THR A 33 1.25 12.78 7.97
C THR A 33 2.66 12.61 8.51
N ASN A 34 2.81 12.51 9.83
CA ASN A 34 4.12 12.24 10.45
C ASN A 34 4.65 10.86 10.05
N ASN A 35 3.81 9.82 10.09
CA ASN A 35 4.21 8.47 9.69
C ASN A 35 4.58 8.37 8.21
N LEU A 36 4.00 9.20 7.34
CA LEU A 36 4.29 9.23 5.90
C LEU A 36 5.27 10.35 5.50
N SER A 37 5.84 11.07 6.47
CA SER A 37 6.74 12.20 6.18
C SER A 37 8.02 11.77 5.45
N PHE A 38 8.44 10.52 5.59
CA PHE A 38 9.57 9.93 4.85
C PHE A 38 9.26 9.66 3.36
N MET A 39 7.98 9.59 2.97
CA MET A 39 7.59 9.31 1.58
C MET A 39 7.91 10.48 0.64
N THR A 40 9.06 10.40 0.01
CA THR A 40 9.43 11.27 -1.12
C THR A 40 8.60 10.95 -2.37
N ALA A 41 8.74 11.75 -3.43
CA ALA A 41 8.14 11.44 -4.73
C ALA A 41 8.61 10.08 -5.27
N SER A 42 9.88 9.72 -5.04
CA SER A 42 10.43 8.44 -5.46
C SER A 42 9.81 7.27 -4.71
N HIS A 43 9.55 7.40 -3.40
CA HIS A 43 8.84 6.38 -2.62
C HIS A 43 7.46 6.08 -3.19
N ARG A 44 6.68 7.14 -3.47
CA ARG A 44 5.34 6.99 -4.08
C ARG A 44 5.42 6.35 -5.45
N ARG A 45 6.42 6.71 -6.26
CA ARG A 45 6.62 6.19 -7.61
C ARG A 45 6.96 4.70 -7.59
N VAL A 46 7.86 4.26 -6.71
CA VAL A 46 8.19 2.84 -6.51
C VAL A 46 6.97 2.08 -6.00
N HIS A 47 6.30 2.58 -4.96
CA HIS A 47 5.11 1.94 -4.40
C HIS A 47 3.99 1.77 -5.44
N HIS A 48 3.62 2.83 -6.18
CA HIS A 48 2.60 2.74 -7.23
C HIS A 48 2.99 1.79 -8.35
N PHE A 49 4.27 1.79 -8.74
CA PHE A 49 4.77 0.87 -9.76
C PHE A 49 4.62 -0.58 -9.31
N VAL A 50 5.08 -0.91 -8.11
CA VAL A 50 4.96 -2.26 -7.55
C VAL A 50 3.51 -2.72 -7.50
N VAL A 51 2.60 -1.91 -6.93
CA VAL A 51 1.19 -2.28 -6.82
C VAL A 51 0.55 -2.53 -8.19
N ARG A 52 0.97 -1.77 -9.22
CA ARG A 52 0.46 -1.90 -10.59
C ARG A 52 1.04 -3.08 -11.35
N GLU A 53 2.34 -3.34 -11.21
CA GLU A 53 3.05 -4.36 -12.02
C GLU A 53 3.06 -5.74 -11.37
N LEU A 54 2.96 -5.84 -10.05
CA LEU A 54 2.88 -7.13 -9.35
C LEU A 54 1.78 -8.07 -9.92
N PRO A 55 0.54 -7.60 -10.16
CA PRO A 55 -0.48 -8.44 -10.81
C PRO A 55 -0.16 -8.75 -12.28
N ARG A 56 0.47 -7.83 -13.02
CA ARG A 56 0.79 -7.98 -14.45
C ARG A 56 1.88 -9.01 -14.70
N GLU A 57 2.93 -8.95 -13.89
CA GLU A 57 4.03 -9.92 -13.93
C GLU A 57 3.63 -11.27 -13.35
N GLY A 58 2.73 -11.29 -12.36
CA GLY A 58 2.26 -12.51 -11.70
C GLY A 58 3.36 -13.24 -10.92
N ARG A 59 4.51 -12.60 -10.70
CA ARG A 59 5.70 -13.12 -10.02
C ARG A 59 6.37 -12.04 -9.17
N PRO A 60 7.20 -12.41 -8.18
CA PRO A 60 7.91 -11.43 -7.36
C PRO A 60 8.75 -10.45 -8.19
N LEU A 61 8.69 -9.16 -7.86
CA LEU A 61 9.41 -8.11 -8.59
C LEU A 61 10.79 -7.87 -8.00
N SER A 62 11.85 -7.99 -8.81
CA SER A 62 13.22 -7.70 -8.36
C SER A 62 13.50 -6.19 -8.32
N ALA A 63 14.44 -5.77 -7.47
CA ALA A 63 14.87 -4.38 -7.43
C ALA A 63 15.47 -3.91 -8.78
N ALA A 64 16.23 -4.78 -9.46
CA ALA A 64 16.77 -4.53 -10.78
C ALA A 64 15.67 -4.23 -11.82
N PHE A 65 14.60 -5.03 -11.85
CA PHE A 65 13.47 -4.81 -12.77
C PHE A 65 12.77 -3.47 -12.49
N ILE A 66 12.49 -3.16 -11.22
CA ILE A 66 11.88 -1.88 -10.82
C ILE A 66 12.78 -0.70 -11.21
N ALA A 67 14.10 -0.85 -11.04
CA ALA A 67 15.09 0.18 -11.35
C ALA A 67 15.16 0.49 -12.84
N GLU A 68 15.17 -0.56 -13.67
CA GLU A 68 15.14 -0.48 -15.13
C GLU A 68 13.90 0.28 -15.62
N GLU A 69 12.72 -0.17 -15.20
CA GLU A 69 11.42 0.39 -15.61
C GLU A 69 11.18 1.82 -15.11
N LEU A 70 11.70 2.17 -13.93
CA LEU A 70 11.57 3.52 -13.39
C LEU A 70 12.74 4.44 -13.78
N HIS A 71 13.74 3.94 -14.50
CA HIS A 71 14.95 4.66 -14.86
C HIS A 71 15.63 5.34 -13.65
N ILE A 72 15.75 4.59 -12.55
CA ILE A 72 16.44 5.01 -11.33
C ILE A 72 17.49 3.97 -10.95
N ARG A 73 18.45 4.34 -10.12
CA ARG A 73 19.54 3.42 -9.74
C ARG A 73 18.99 2.28 -8.88
N GLU A 74 19.43 1.05 -9.12
CA GLU A 74 19.03 -0.12 -8.35
C GLU A 74 19.28 0.05 -6.84
N ALA A 75 20.46 0.55 -6.46
CA ALA A 75 20.78 0.85 -5.06
C ALA A 75 19.76 1.82 -4.41
N GLN A 76 19.21 2.75 -5.19
CA GLN A 76 18.17 3.66 -4.71
C GLN A 76 16.82 2.94 -4.54
N VAL A 77 16.47 2.02 -5.45
CA VAL A 77 15.27 1.18 -5.30
C VAL A 77 15.38 0.31 -4.06
N VAL A 78 16.52 -0.34 -3.83
CA VAL A 78 16.74 -1.17 -2.64
C VAL A 78 16.54 -0.36 -1.37
N ALA A 79 17.12 0.84 -1.28
CA ALA A 79 16.93 1.72 -0.13
C ALA A 79 15.46 2.14 0.06
N ILE A 80 14.77 2.49 -1.03
CA ILE A 80 13.35 2.84 -0.97
C ILE A 80 12.50 1.65 -0.50
N LEU A 81 12.75 0.43 -1.01
CA LEU A 81 12.02 -0.77 -0.61
C LEU A 81 12.27 -1.09 0.88
N GLU A 82 13.50 -0.92 1.36
CA GLU A 82 13.84 -1.07 2.77
C GLU A 82 13.06 -0.08 3.65
N GLU A 83 13.02 1.20 3.27
CA GLU A 83 12.28 2.23 3.99
C GLU A 83 10.77 1.96 3.98
N LEU A 84 10.22 1.53 2.83
CA LEU A 84 8.80 1.19 2.69
C LEU A 84 8.41 -0.01 3.57
N GLU A 85 9.22 -1.06 3.57
CA GLU A 85 8.98 -2.27 4.36
C GLU A 85 9.12 -2.00 5.86
N THR A 86 10.17 -1.27 6.27
CA THR A 86 10.42 -0.91 7.69
C THR A 86 9.27 -0.13 8.31
N HIS A 87 8.65 0.77 7.53
CA HIS A 87 7.52 1.56 7.99
C HIS A 87 6.17 0.84 7.80
N MET A 88 6.19 -0.46 7.48
CA MET A 88 5.01 -1.29 7.19
C MET A 88 4.08 -0.65 6.16
N THR A 89 4.65 0.08 5.21
CA THR A 89 3.88 0.69 4.12
C THR A 89 3.57 -0.36 3.06
N PHE A 90 2.68 -1.28 3.44
CA PHE A 90 1.90 -2.07 2.52
C PHE A 90 2.73 -2.92 1.53
N LEU A 91 3.97 -3.29 1.85
CA LEU A 91 4.88 -4.05 0.99
C LEU A 91 5.76 -5.00 1.81
N PHE A 92 6.11 -6.15 1.24
CA PHE A 92 6.99 -7.16 1.84
C PHE A 92 7.84 -7.84 0.76
N ARG A 93 9.09 -8.13 1.10
CA ARG A 93 10.05 -8.81 0.23
C ARG A 93 10.30 -10.25 0.70
N ASN A 94 10.58 -11.14 -0.25
CA ASN A 94 11.04 -12.49 0.05
C ASN A 94 12.55 -12.53 0.42
N GLU A 95 13.08 -13.72 0.69
CA GLU A 95 14.50 -13.92 1.04
C GLU A 95 15.49 -13.45 -0.04
N THR A 96 15.05 -13.37 -1.31
CA THR A 96 15.87 -12.85 -2.41
C THR A 96 15.78 -11.34 -2.57
N GLY A 97 15.07 -10.64 -1.67
CA GLY A 97 14.85 -9.19 -1.75
C GLY A 97 13.85 -8.76 -2.83
N ALA A 98 13.11 -9.72 -3.43
CA ALA A 98 12.09 -9.43 -4.43
C ALA A 98 10.74 -9.18 -3.76
N VAL A 99 9.99 -8.21 -4.26
CA VAL A 99 8.68 -7.85 -3.71
C VAL A 99 7.67 -8.94 -4.05
N ILE A 100 7.16 -9.63 -3.04
CA ILE A 100 6.18 -10.72 -3.18
C ILE A 100 4.75 -10.28 -2.83
N TRP A 101 4.63 -9.20 -2.05
CA TRP A 101 3.37 -8.65 -1.58
C TRP A 101 3.40 -7.13 -1.64
N ALA A 102 2.30 -6.55 -2.13
CA ALA A 102 1.99 -5.14 -1.97
C ALA A 102 0.47 -4.97 -1.83
N TYR A 103 -0.02 -4.37 -0.73
CA TYR A 103 -1.46 -4.32 -0.43
C TYR A 103 -2.27 -3.74 -1.61
N PRO A 104 -3.38 -4.41 -2.01
CA PRO A 104 -4.00 -5.59 -1.38
C PRO A 104 -3.58 -6.95 -1.98
N LEU A 105 -2.48 -7.01 -2.73
CA LEU A 105 -2.14 -8.10 -3.65
C LEU A 105 -0.88 -8.85 -3.25
N THR A 106 -0.85 -10.16 -3.49
CA THR A 106 0.35 -11.00 -3.32
C THR A 106 0.46 -12.03 -4.42
N THR A 107 1.68 -12.38 -4.79
CA THR A 107 1.97 -13.52 -5.67
C THR A 107 2.13 -14.81 -4.88
N ALA A 108 2.23 -14.74 -3.54
CA ALA A 108 2.21 -15.92 -2.69
C ALA A 108 0.79 -16.52 -2.62
N PRO A 109 0.64 -17.85 -2.64
CA PRO A 109 -0.67 -18.46 -2.53
C PRO A 109 -1.41 -18.09 -1.24
N THR A 110 -2.64 -17.62 -1.37
CA THR A 110 -3.60 -17.47 -0.27
C THR A 110 -4.93 -18.15 -0.63
N PRO A 111 -5.86 -18.34 0.33
CA PRO A 111 -7.20 -18.84 0.01
C PRO A 111 -8.01 -17.90 -0.89
N HIS A 112 -7.60 -16.64 -1.03
CA HIS A 112 -8.34 -15.58 -1.71
C HIS A 112 -7.76 -15.34 -3.10
N ARG A 113 -8.21 -16.10 -4.10
CA ARG A 113 -7.82 -15.91 -5.50
C ARG A 113 -8.54 -14.71 -6.12
N ILE A 114 -7.80 -13.89 -6.85
CA ILE A 114 -8.30 -12.74 -7.59
C ILE A 114 -8.05 -12.99 -9.08
N THR A 115 -9.03 -12.61 -9.90
CA THR A 115 -8.87 -12.50 -11.35
C THR A 115 -9.22 -11.09 -11.77
N PHE A 116 -8.27 -10.42 -12.44
CA PHE A 116 -8.47 -9.10 -13.00
C PHE A 116 -9.27 -9.19 -14.31
N THR A 117 -9.98 -8.13 -14.68
CA THR A 117 -10.72 -8.09 -15.95
C THR A 117 -9.80 -8.19 -17.17
N SER A 118 -8.53 -7.82 -17.02
CA SER A 118 -7.45 -7.99 -17.99
C SER A 118 -6.90 -9.42 -18.08
N GLY A 119 -7.35 -10.33 -17.20
CA GLY A 119 -7.06 -11.77 -17.26
C GLY A 119 -5.99 -12.26 -16.29
N GLU A 120 -5.25 -11.37 -15.63
CA GLU A 120 -4.23 -11.74 -14.65
C GLU A 120 -4.83 -12.39 -13.41
N GLN A 121 -4.13 -13.37 -12.86
CA GLN A 121 -4.56 -14.16 -11.70
C GLN A 121 -3.50 -14.15 -10.61
N LEU A 122 -3.92 -13.85 -9.39
CA LEU A 122 -3.08 -13.79 -8.21
C LEU A 122 -3.93 -13.90 -6.94
N TYR A 123 -3.43 -13.42 -5.82
CA TYR A 123 -4.03 -13.60 -4.52
C TYR A 123 -4.23 -12.27 -3.79
N ALA A 124 -5.29 -12.20 -2.99
CA ALA A 124 -5.47 -11.17 -1.99
C ALA A 124 -4.61 -11.51 -0.77
N ALA A 125 -4.07 -10.49 -0.12
CA ALA A 125 -3.17 -10.64 1.02
C ALA A 125 -3.76 -10.15 2.34
#